data_AF-A0A8B6XR82-F1
#
_entry.id   AF-A0A8B6XR82-F1
#
_cell.length_a   1.000
_cell.length_b   1.000
_cell.length_c   1.000
_cell.angle_alpha   90.00
_cell.angle_beta   90.00
_cell.angle_gamma   90.00
#
_symmetry.space_group_name_H-M   'P 1'
#
loop_
_entity.id
_entity.type
_entity.pdbx_description
1 polymer ?
#
loop_
_entity_poly.entity_id
_entity_poly.type
_entity_poly.pdbx_seq_one_letter_code
_entity_poly.pdbx_strand_id
1 'polypeptide(L)'
;MVYKEASTLKVHSNKTARGKTFAISSTLQLKKFRQKKKLPSLGSPFNPETWNNKTANLKKKYTILYWSKIRGHVARLQTKKEYEKDKHVWPYTYVGENCPVQCELTNNRARAKEADAFVVHSRLTDVWDFPPFEYLAPWILQNNENPVYTPAISDPRVMSKFNLLISYRLDSDFPSPIYPMPTLTKPIPFKQRLGNVLAVFSKCEVVRTEYMRQLMLYTEVHSYGSCLKNRDGLIGLYGQVNGKYVFKDYKLVLTRFYKFSLVFMNQDCDYFVDDRLYHALDTGSVPVYMGTNKIDEFLPGNLKNSIIKLTDFNSPKELGEYLNYLSQNETAYNQYLLWKTTGFGDISNTTIGRWWKPKYPLFCQVCMRLAQGGLHAGLDPDVCKPRTYLDWKLHPPYDSSSLLKSSHTEQKPIKLLYIFVFAGAVFTFLIVTKGITLLNNV
;
A
#
# COMPACT_ATOMS: atom_id res chain seq x y z
N MET A 1 -48.70 -7.36 -39.97
CA MET A 1 -49.77 -8.38 -40.13
C MET A 1 -49.57 -9.42 -39.04
N VAL A 2 -50.34 -9.32 -37.94
CA VAL A 2 -51.44 -10.25 -37.50
C VAL A 2 -50.91 -11.65 -37.16
N TYR A 3 -51.04 -12.23 -35.96
CA TYR A 3 -52.13 -12.28 -34.97
C TYR A 3 -51.54 -12.32 -33.53
N LYS A 4 -52.02 -11.56 -32.53
CA LYS A 4 -53.28 -11.64 -31.74
C LYS A 4 -53.50 -12.99 -31.05
N GLU A 5 -53.45 -12.99 -29.72
CA GLU A 5 -54.59 -13.44 -28.90
C GLU A 5 -54.53 -12.88 -27.48
N ALA A 6 -55.66 -12.30 -27.08
CA ALA A 6 -55.96 -11.77 -25.75
C ALA A 6 -57.33 -12.32 -25.37
N SER A 7 -57.49 -12.72 -24.11
CA SER A 7 -58.76 -13.16 -23.52
C SER A 7 -58.59 -13.16 -22.00
N THR A 8 -59.45 -12.64 -21.12
CA THR A 8 -60.68 -11.86 -21.24
C THR A 8 -60.98 -11.37 -19.82
N LEU A 9 -61.27 -10.08 -19.63
CA LEU A 9 -61.82 -9.53 -18.40
C LEU A 9 -63.35 -9.73 -18.41
N LYS A 10 -63.89 -10.45 -17.43
CA LYS A 10 -65.33 -10.45 -17.14
C LYS A 10 -65.62 -9.43 -16.04
N VAL A 11 -66.30 -8.36 -16.44
CA VAL A 11 -66.95 -7.40 -15.55
C VAL A 11 -68.36 -7.93 -15.25
N HIS A 12 -68.71 -8.02 -13.97
CA HIS A 12 -70.09 -8.12 -13.53
C HIS A 12 -70.41 -6.89 -12.68
N SER A 13 -71.34 -6.10 -13.19
CA SER A 13 -71.99 -5.00 -12.48
C SER A 13 -73.17 -5.55 -11.69
N ASN A 14 -73.25 -5.27 -10.41
CA ASN A 14 -74.53 -5.17 -9.71
C ASN A 14 -74.47 -4.01 -8.70
N LYS A 15 -75.42 -3.08 -8.87
CA LYS A 15 -75.70 -1.96 -7.97
C LYS A 15 -76.49 -2.49 -6.76
N THR A 16 -76.12 -2.10 -5.55
CA THR A 16 -77.01 -1.41 -4.57
C THR A 16 -76.29 -1.09 -3.24
N ALA A 17 -76.32 0.21 -2.91
CA ALA A 17 -76.50 0.87 -1.60
C ALA A 17 -75.81 0.40 -0.29
N ARG A 18 -75.13 1.39 0.31
CA ARG A 18 -74.96 1.73 1.74
C ARG A 18 -74.07 0.85 2.63
N GLY A 19 -72.90 1.42 2.93
CA GLY A 19 -72.48 1.69 4.30
C GLY A 19 -71.79 0.56 5.06
N LYS A 20 -70.46 0.65 5.15
CA LYS A 20 -69.66 0.54 6.38
C LYS A 20 -68.18 0.49 6.02
N THR A 21 -67.45 1.49 6.50
CA THR A 21 -65.99 1.58 6.49
C THR A 21 -65.45 0.46 7.38
N PHE A 22 -64.82 -0.54 6.78
CA PHE A 22 -63.98 -1.51 7.49
C PHE A 22 -62.58 -1.46 6.87
N ALA A 23 -61.65 -0.89 7.62
CA ALA A 23 -60.23 -0.94 7.32
C ALA A 23 -59.77 -2.39 7.44
N ILE A 24 -59.41 -3.00 6.30
CA ILE A 24 -58.74 -4.29 6.28
C ILE A 24 -57.25 -4.02 6.17
N SER A 25 -56.57 -4.23 7.30
CA SER A 25 -55.12 -4.32 7.41
C SER A 25 -54.63 -5.49 6.57
N SER A 26 -53.99 -5.21 5.42
CA SER A 26 -53.21 -6.20 4.69
C SER A 26 -51.74 -6.04 5.06
N THR A 27 -51.29 -6.86 6.01
CA THR A 27 -49.90 -7.03 6.39
C THR A 27 -49.12 -7.60 5.20
N LEU A 28 -48.59 -6.73 4.34
CA LEU A 28 -47.60 -7.12 3.34
C LEU A 28 -46.30 -7.41 4.09
N GLN A 29 -46.00 -8.69 4.34
CA GLN A 29 -44.67 -9.10 4.78
C GLN A 29 -43.66 -8.76 3.67
N LEU A 30 -43.08 -7.57 3.77
CA LEU A 30 -41.81 -7.24 3.14
C LEU A 30 -40.77 -8.19 3.71
N LYS A 31 -40.54 -9.32 3.03
CA LYS A 31 -39.32 -10.11 3.19
C LYS A 31 -38.15 -9.18 2.89
N LYS A 32 -37.57 -8.60 3.96
CA LYS A 32 -36.25 -7.98 3.93
C LYS A 32 -35.28 -9.06 3.46
N PHE A 33 -35.00 -9.08 2.16
CA PHE A 33 -33.76 -9.63 1.66
C PHE A 33 -32.65 -8.79 2.31
N ARG A 34 -32.18 -9.24 3.47
CA ARG A 34 -30.85 -8.89 3.97
C ARG A 34 -29.89 -9.44 2.93
N GLN A 35 -29.56 -8.65 1.90
CA GLN A 35 -28.25 -8.77 1.28
C GLN A 35 -27.27 -8.63 2.45
N LYS A 36 -26.69 -9.75 2.89
CA LYS A 36 -25.44 -9.68 3.64
C LYS A 36 -24.54 -8.85 2.73
N LYS A 37 -24.21 -7.61 3.13
CA LYS A 37 -23.14 -6.85 2.49
C LYS A 37 -21.94 -7.78 2.54
N LYS A 38 -21.63 -8.43 1.41
CA LYS A 38 -20.39 -9.17 1.25
C LYS A 38 -19.32 -8.12 1.49
N LEU A 39 -18.49 -8.31 2.51
CA LEU A 39 -17.37 -7.39 2.73
C LEU A 39 -16.60 -7.32 1.41
N PRO A 40 -16.21 -6.12 0.93
CA PRO A 40 -15.28 -6.03 -0.18
C PRO A 40 -14.04 -6.81 0.23
N SER A 41 -13.72 -7.85 -0.53
CA SER A 41 -12.77 -8.87 -0.13
C SER A 41 -11.91 -9.11 -1.35
N LEU A 42 -10.77 -8.42 -1.37
CA LEU A 42 -9.68 -8.64 -2.33
C LEU A 42 -9.11 -10.06 -2.25
N GLY A 43 -9.49 -10.81 -1.22
CA GLY A 43 -9.34 -12.25 -1.09
C GLY A 43 -9.88 -12.77 0.25
N SER A 44 -9.74 -14.06 0.47
CA SER A 44 -9.88 -14.67 1.80
C SER A 44 -8.59 -15.44 2.08
N PRO A 45 -7.75 -15.00 3.03
CA PRO A 45 -6.43 -15.59 3.23
C PRO A 45 -6.48 -17.10 3.34
N PHE A 46 -5.80 -17.78 2.42
CA PHE A 46 -5.71 -19.22 2.42
C PHE A 46 -4.99 -19.69 3.68
N ASN A 47 -5.63 -20.58 4.44
CA ASN A 47 -5.05 -21.14 5.64
C ASN A 47 -4.66 -22.61 5.40
N PRO A 48 -3.36 -22.92 5.23
CA PRO A 48 -2.90 -24.29 5.00
C PRO A 48 -3.12 -25.21 6.22
N GLU A 49 -3.35 -24.66 7.42
CA GLU A 49 -3.63 -25.47 8.62
C GLU A 49 -5.04 -26.08 8.61
N THR A 50 -5.99 -25.40 7.98
CA THR A 50 -7.38 -25.87 7.86
C THR A 50 -7.67 -26.50 6.50
N TRP A 51 -6.62 -26.75 5.69
CA TRP A 51 -6.78 -27.29 4.36
C TRP A 51 -7.31 -28.73 4.39
N ASN A 52 -8.39 -28.98 3.65
CA ASN A 52 -9.04 -30.28 3.57
C ASN A 52 -8.68 -31.00 2.27
N ASN A 53 -7.91 -32.08 2.39
CA ASN A 53 -7.49 -32.89 1.25
C ASN A 53 -8.65 -33.65 0.57
N LYS A 54 -9.78 -33.87 1.24
CA LYS A 54 -10.94 -34.60 0.69
C LYS A 54 -11.64 -33.84 -0.44
N THR A 55 -11.58 -32.52 -0.41
CA THR A 55 -12.14 -31.65 -1.46
C THR A 55 -11.15 -31.37 -2.58
N ALA A 56 -9.89 -31.80 -2.45
CA ALA A 56 -8.83 -31.48 -3.39
C ALA A 56 -8.62 -32.60 -4.41
N ASN A 57 -8.44 -32.26 -5.69
CA ASN A 57 -8.05 -33.23 -6.70
C ASN A 57 -6.54 -33.46 -6.65
N LEU A 58 -6.11 -34.43 -5.83
CA LEU A 58 -4.70 -34.79 -5.60
C LEU A 58 -4.06 -35.61 -6.72
N LYS A 59 -4.87 -36.19 -7.64
CA LYS A 59 -4.37 -37.01 -8.75
C LYS A 59 -3.85 -36.17 -9.91
N LYS A 60 -4.25 -34.90 -9.98
CA LYS A 60 -3.85 -33.95 -11.02
C LYS A 60 -2.53 -33.29 -10.63
N LYS A 61 -1.63 -33.17 -11.61
CA LYS A 61 -0.47 -32.27 -11.54
C LYS A 61 -0.93 -30.86 -11.93
N TYR A 62 -0.61 -29.88 -11.09
CA TYR A 62 -0.91 -28.46 -11.31
C TYR A 62 0.34 -27.74 -11.83
N THR A 63 0.25 -27.18 -13.02
CA THR A 63 1.31 -26.32 -13.59
C THR A 63 0.92 -24.85 -13.46
N ILE A 64 1.64 -24.11 -12.61
CA ILE A 64 1.51 -22.66 -12.52
C ILE A 64 2.50 -22.04 -13.49
N LEU A 65 2.03 -21.17 -14.38
CA LEU A 65 2.86 -20.43 -15.30
C LEU A 65 2.98 -18.97 -14.88
N TYR A 66 4.19 -18.56 -14.51
CA TYR A 66 4.51 -17.16 -14.28
C TYR A 66 4.61 -16.45 -15.63
N TRP A 67 3.56 -15.73 -16.01
CA TRP A 67 3.39 -15.20 -17.35
C TRP A 67 4.19 -13.92 -17.55
N SER A 68 3.95 -12.91 -16.71
CA SER A 68 4.50 -11.57 -16.94
C SER A 68 5.95 -11.42 -16.48
N LYS A 69 6.55 -10.29 -16.85
CA LYS A 69 7.83 -9.86 -16.31
C LYS A 69 7.63 -9.27 -14.90
N ILE A 70 8.72 -9.19 -14.16
CA ILE A 70 8.82 -8.47 -12.89
C ILE A 70 9.85 -7.37 -13.11
N ARG A 71 9.39 -6.11 -13.15
CA ARG A 71 10.24 -4.94 -13.43
C ARG A 71 11.08 -5.11 -14.72
N GLY A 72 10.46 -5.65 -15.78
CA GLY A 72 11.10 -5.84 -17.08
C GLY A 72 11.96 -7.11 -17.21
N HIS A 73 12.16 -7.87 -16.13
CA HIS A 73 12.90 -9.12 -16.14
C HIS A 73 11.96 -10.33 -16.10
N VAL A 74 12.34 -11.42 -16.76
CA VAL A 74 11.63 -12.70 -16.61
C VAL A 74 11.69 -13.11 -15.13
N ALA A 75 10.57 -13.58 -14.59
CA ALA A 75 10.51 -14.02 -13.20
C ALA A 75 11.54 -15.15 -12.97
N ARG A 76 12.54 -14.89 -12.13
CA ARG A 76 13.55 -15.89 -11.77
C ARG A 76 12.95 -16.88 -10.80
N LEU A 77 12.87 -18.15 -11.17
CA LEU A 77 12.41 -19.22 -10.29
C LEU A 77 13.52 -19.60 -9.31
N GLN A 78 13.18 -19.73 -8.02
CA GLN A 78 14.17 -20.02 -6.98
C GLN A 78 14.39 -21.54 -6.88
N THR A 79 15.65 -21.93 -6.73
CA THR A 79 16.02 -23.28 -6.28
C THR A 79 15.80 -23.43 -4.78
N LYS A 80 15.76 -24.66 -4.28
CA LYS A 80 15.70 -24.95 -2.84
C LYS A 80 16.81 -24.25 -2.06
N LYS A 81 18.06 -24.36 -2.53
CA LYS A 81 19.24 -23.75 -1.90
C LYS A 81 19.12 -22.23 -1.80
N GLU A 82 18.59 -21.58 -2.82
CA GLU A 82 18.38 -20.12 -2.83
C GLU A 82 17.27 -19.71 -1.87
N TYR A 83 16.15 -20.43 -1.90
CA TYR A 83 15.01 -20.18 -1.01
C TYR A 83 15.39 -20.37 0.46
N GLU A 84 16.18 -21.41 0.78
CA GLU A 84 16.65 -21.69 2.14
C GLU A 84 17.71 -20.70 2.62
N LYS A 85 18.54 -20.17 1.71
CA LYS A 85 19.59 -19.19 2.03
C LYS A 85 19.00 -17.87 2.52
N ASP A 86 17.94 -17.39 1.87
CA ASP A 86 17.23 -16.19 2.31
C ASP A 86 15.75 -16.27 1.90
N LYS A 87 14.95 -16.74 2.86
CA LYS A 87 13.49 -16.88 2.75
C LYS A 87 12.79 -15.53 2.58
N HIS A 88 13.50 -14.41 2.69
CA HIS A 88 12.97 -13.06 2.60
C HIS A 88 13.29 -12.35 1.29
N VAL A 89 13.92 -13.03 0.33
CA VAL A 89 14.17 -12.48 -1.00
C VAL A 89 12.88 -12.51 -1.82
N TRP A 90 12.30 -11.34 -2.02
CA TRP A 90 11.26 -11.12 -3.00
C TRP A 90 11.87 -11.09 -4.43
N PRO A 91 11.22 -11.67 -5.45
CA PRO A 91 9.93 -12.37 -5.41
C PRO A 91 10.02 -13.83 -4.90
N TYR A 92 8.96 -14.31 -4.25
CA TYR A 92 8.90 -15.63 -3.60
C TYR A 92 8.44 -16.73 -4.57
N THR A 93 9.29 -17.10 -5.51
CA THR A 93 8.99 -18.02 -6.62
C THR A 93 9.53 -19.43 -6.36
N TYR A 94 9.05 -20.05 -5.29
CA TYR A 94 9.39 -21.42 -4.91
C TYR A 94 8.15 -22.22 -4.50
N VAL A 95 8.05 -23.46 -4.98
CA VAL A 95 6.96 -24.38 -4.65
C VAL A 95 7.30 -25.22 -3.41
N GLY A 96 8.52 -25.71 -3.28
CA GLY A 96 8.86 -26.70 -2.27
C GLY A 96 8.81 -28.13 -2.80
N GLU A 97 9.62 -29.02 -2.21
CA GLU A 97 9.70 -30.44 -2.59
C GLU A 97 8.56 -31.27 -1.99
N ASN A 98 8.05 -30.88 -0.82
CA ASN A 98 7.07 -31.65 -0.04
C ASN A 98 5.66 -31.02 -0.10
N CYS A 99 5.26 -30.54 -1.27
CA CYS A 99 3.91 -29.99 -1.44
C CYS A 99 2.87 -31.12 -1.40
N PRO A 100 1.74 -31.00 -0.66
CA PRO A 100 0.70 -32.03 -0.60
C PRO A 100 -0.01 -32.31 -1.92
N VAL A 101 0.20 -31.43 -2.90
CA VAL A 101 -0.32 -31.53 -4.26
C VAL A 101 0.85 -31.55 -5.24
N GLN A 102 0.72 -32.34 -6.31
CA GLN A 102 1.73 -32.35 -7.38
C GLN A 102 1.73 -30.98 -8.06
N CYS A 103 2.76 -30.19 -7.83
CA CYS A 103 2.81 -28.78 -8.20
C CYS A 103 4.11 -28.45 -8.93
N GLU A 104 3.99 -27.75 -10.04
CA GLU A 104 5.11 -27.22 -10.82
C GLU A 104 4.93 -25.72 -11.03
N LEU A 105 6.02 -24.96 -10.90
CA LEU A 105 6.07 -23.55 -11.30
C LEU A 105 7.03 -23.41 -12.49
N THR A 106 6.56 -22.81 -13.58
CA THR A 106 7.36 -22.54 -14.78
C THR A 106 7.19 -21.08 -15.22
N ASN A 107 8.19 -20.52 -15.88
CA ASN A 107 8.12 -19.21 -16.55
C ASN A 107 8.24 -19.36 -18.09
N ASN A 108 8.16 -20.60 -18.60
CA ASN A 108 8.26 -20.90 -20.01
C ASN A 108 6.90 -20.75 -20.71
N ARG A 109 6.70 -19.61 -21.38
CA ARG A 109 5.44 -19.30 -22.10
C ARG A 109 5.06 -20.30 -23.20
N ALA A 110 6.01 -21.06 -23.75
CA ALA A 110 5.69 -22.10 -24.73
C ALA A 110 4.79 -23.20 -24.16
N ARG A 111 4.74 -23.35 -22.83
CA ARG A 111 3.91 -24.32 -22.10
C ARG A 111 2.55 -23.76 -21.67
N ALA A 112 2.09 -22.65 -22.25
CA ALA A 112 0.82 -22.03 -21.89
C ALA A 112 -0.39 -22.98 -21.98
N LYS A 113 -0.38 -23.93 -22.93
CA LYS A 113 -1.41 -24.97 -23.06
C LYS A 113 -1.48 -25.95 -21.89
N GLU A 114 -0.38 -26.11 -21.14
CA GLU A 114 -0.30 -27.00 -19.97
C GLU A 114 -0.67 -26.28 -18.66
N ALA A 115 -0.84 -24.95 -18.70
CA ALA A 115 -0.98 -24.15 -17.50
C ALA A 115 -2.37 -24.34 -16.86
N ASP A 116 -2.36 -24.62 -15.56
CA ASP A 116 -3.55 -24.68 -14.70
C ASP A 116 -3.84 -23.34 -14.01
N ALA A 117 -2.88 -22.42 -14.04
CA ALA A 117 -3.05 -21.04 -13.64
C ALA A 117 -1.95 -20.15 -14.24
N PHE A 118 -2.27 -18.88 -14.46
CA PHE A 118 -1.31 -17.87 -14.89
C PHE A 118 -1.07 -16.84 -13.80
N VAL A 119 0.19 -16.49 -13.53
CA VAL A 119 0.54 -15.39 -12.63
C VAL A 119 0.91 -14.16 -13.44
N VAL A 120 0.25 -13.04 -13.16
CA VAL A 120 0.50 -11.75 -13.79
C VAL A 120 0.85 -10.73 -12.71
N HIS A 121 2.01 -10.11 -12.86
CA HIS A 121 2.46 -9.01 -12.02
C HIS A 121 1.82 -7.68 -12.47
N SER A 122 1.39 -6.84 -11.53
CA SER A 122 0.47 -5.71 -11.77
C SER A 122 1.07 -4.40 -12.34
N ARG A 123 2.34 -4.35 -12.78
CA ARG A 123 2.92 -3.08 -13.27
C ARG A 123 2.41 -2.71 -14.66
N LEU A 124 2.38 -1.40 -14.97
CA LEU A 124 1.74 -0.83 -16.18
C LEU A 124 2.13 -1.50 -17.51
N THR A 125 3.35 -2.03 -17.67
CA THR A 125 3.76 -2.76 -18.88
C THR A 125 3.26 -4.21 -18.92
N ASP A 126 2.96 -4.78 -17.76
CA ASP A 126 2.61 -6.18 -17.55
C ASP A 126 1.09 -6.40 -17.64
N VAL A 127 0.28 -5.39 -17.34
CA VAL A 127 -1.20 -5.48 -17.36
C VAL A 127 -1.79 -5.37 -18.78
N TRP A 128 -0.97 -5.20 -19.81
CA TRP A 128 -1.42 -5.31 -21.21
C TRP A 128 -0.94 -6.59 -21.89
N ASP A 129 0.04 -7.27 -21.30
CA ASP A 129 0.53 -8.58 -21.72
C ASP A 129 -0.22 -9.67 -20.96
N PHE A 130 -1.51 -9.79 -21.27
CA PHE A 130 -2.36 -10.77 -20.63
C PHE A 130 -2.11 -12.19 -21.16
N PRO A 131 -2.29 -13.24 -20.32
CA PRO A 131 -2.28 -14.61 -20.78
C PRO A 131 -3.38 -14.88 -21.83
N PRO A 132 -3.25 -15.97 -22.62
CA PRO A 132 -4.28 -16.34 -23.58
C PRO A 132 -5.58 -16.76 -22.88
N PHE A 133 -6.69 -16.10 -23.20
CA PHE A 133 -8.01 -16.40 -22.64
C PHE A 133 -8.54 -17.79 -23.06
N GLU A 134 -8.09 -18.29 -24.20
CA GLU A 134 -8.52 -19.56 -24.82
C GLU A 134 -8.27 -20.80 -23.94
N TYR A 135 -7.30 -20.75 -23.02
CA TYR A 135 -6.98 -21.88 -22.16
C TYR A 135 -7.88 -21.99 -20.92
N LEU A 136 -8.75 -21.00 -20.67
CA LEU A 136 -9.72 -20.97 -19.56
C LEU A 136 -9.11 -21.22 -18.16
N ALA A 137 -7.79 -21.13 -18.02
CA ALA A 137 -7.10 -21.27 -16.75
C ALA A 137 -7.21 -19.98 -15.93
N PRO A 138 -7.40 -20.06 -14.60
CA PRO A 138 -7.54 -18.89 -13.74
C PRO A 138 -6.29 -18.01 -13.72
N TRP A 139 -6.52 -16.71 -13.58
CA TRP A 139 -5.45 -15.73 -13.50
C TRP A 139 -5.25 -15.27 -12.06
N ILE A 140 -3.99 -15.17 -11.67
CA ILE A 140 -3.55 -14.80 -10.35
C ILE A 140 -2.83 -13.46 -10.48
N LEU A 141 -3.37 -12.43 -9.84
CA LEU A 141 -2.72 -11.13 -9.79
C LEU A 141 -1.65 -11.14 -8.70
N GLN A 142 -0.43 -10.73 -9.03
CA GLN A 142 0.62 -10.48 -8.05
C GLN A 142 0.92 -8.98 -7.97
N ASN A 143 0.75 -8.39 -6.79
CA ASN A 143 0.99 -6.96 -6.58
C ASN A 143 1.61 -6.64 -5.21
N ASN A 144 2.74 -5.92 -5.23
CA ASN A 144 3.42 -5.43 -4.02
C ASN A 144 3.55 -3.90 -3.98
N GLU A 145 2.78 -3.17 -4.79
CA GLU A 145 2.77 -1.70 -4.83
C GLU A 145 1.38 -1.16 -4.51
N ASN A 146 1.30 -0.01 -3.84
CA ASN A 146 -0.01 0.57 -3.47
C ASN A 146 -0.80 1.06 -4.71
N PRO A 147 -2.14 1.15 -4.61
CA PRO A 147 -3.00 1.54 -5.74
C PRO A 147 -2.73 2.94 -6.29
N VAL A 148 -2.27 3.87 -5.47
CA VAL A 148 -1.94 5.25 -5.91
C VAL A 148 -0.85 5.26 -6.98
N TYR A 149 0.10 4.32 -6.93
CA TYR A 149 1.14 4.19 -7.96
C TYR A 149 0.90 3.03 -8.92
N THR A 150 -0.24 2.33 -8.81
CA THR A 150 -0.59 1.18 -9.65
C THR A 150 -2.03 1.29 -10.14
N PRO A 151 -2.38 2.24 -11.03
CA PRO A 151 -3.78 2.50 -11.40
C PRO A 151 -4.54 1.28 -11.93
N ALA A 152 -3.83 0.31 -12.51
CA ALA A 152 -4.41 -0.92 -13.03
C ALA A 152 -5.16 -1.75 -11.99
N ILE A 153 -4.73 -1.76 -10.72
CA ILE A 153 -5.42 -2.52 -9.67
C ILE A 153 -6.66 -1.79 -9.12
N SER A 154 -6.83 -0.52 -9.46
CA SER A 154 -8.04 0.25 -9.17
C SER A 154 -9.05 0.20 -10.31
N ASP A 155 -8.73 -0.40 -11.46
CA ASP A 155 -9.62 -0.52 -12.61
C ASP A 155 -10.48 -1.81 -12.51
N PRO A 156 -11.81 -1.69 -12.37
CA PRO A 156 -12.69 -2.85 -12.32
C PRO A 156 -12.59 -3.77 -13.54
N ARG A 157 -12.29 -3.22 -14.73
CA ARG A 157 -12.18 -3.98 -15.98
C ARG A 157 -10.93 -4.87 -16.02
N VAL A 158 -9.92 -4.48 -15.26
CA VAL A 158 -8.69 -5.26 -15.07
C VAL A 158 -8.93 -6.29 -13.96
N MET A 159 -9.37 -5.84 -12.79
CA MET A 159 -9.50 -6.68 -11.60
C MET A 159 -10.54 -7.81 -11.79
N SER A 160 -11.60 -7.56 -12.58
CA SER A 160 -12.59 -8.58 -12.91
C SER A 160 -12.04 -9.78 -13.70
N LYS A 161 -10.84 -9.69 -14.27
CA LYS A 161 -10.19 -10.79 -15.02
C LYS A 161 -9.44 -11.78 -14.12
N PHE A 162 -9.17 -11.39 -12.88
CA PHE A 162 -8.36 -12.18 -11.96
C PHE A 162 -9.24 -12.96 -10.99
N ASN A 163 -8.79 -14.16 -10.65
CA ASN A 163 -9.52 -15.11 -9.82
C ASN A 163 -8.90 -15.29 -8.43
N LEU A 164 -7.62 -14.91 -8.24
CA LEU A 164 -6.88 -15.00 -6.98
C LEU A 164 -5.89 -13.84 -6.87
N LEU A 165 -5.59 -13.42 -5.64
CA LEU A 165 -4.66 -12.33 -5.34
C LEU A 165 -3.47 -12.78 -4.48
N ILE A 166 -2.26 -12.54 -4.97
CA ILE A 166 -1.00 -12.54 -4.19
C ILE A 166 -0.64 -11.08 -3.94
N SER A 167 -0.72 -10.59 -2.70
CA SER A 167 -0.48 -9.18 -2.40
C SER A 167 0.16 -8.91 -1.06
N TYR A 168 0.71 -7.71 -0.87
CA TYR A 168 1.13 -7.22 0.43
C TYR A 168 -0.01 -7.20 1.47
N ARG A 169 -1.27 -7.18 1.02
CA ARG A 169 -2.42 -7.11 1.93
C ARG A 169 -2.61 -8.41 2.70
N LEU A 170 -2.84 -8.28 4.01
CA LEU A 170 -3.09 -9.43 4.89
C LEU A 170 -4.49 -10.05 4.70
N ASP A 171 -5.35 -9.43 3.88
CA ASP A 171 -6.65 -9.94 3.49
C ASP A 171 -6.69 -10.49 2.04
N SER A 172 -5.55 -10.56 1.35
CA SER A 172 -5.46 -11.23 0.04
C SER A 172 -5.55 -12.75 0.15
N ASP A 173 -5.83 -13.47 -0.94
CA ASP A 173 -5.85 -14.95 -0.93
C ASP A 173 -4.50 -15.51 -0.47
N PHE A 174 -3.40 -14.89 -0.91
CA PHE A 174 -2.04 -15.23 -0.49
C PHE A 174 -1.27 -13.98 -0.06
N PRO A 175 -1.30 -13.65 1.24
CA PRO A 175 -0.52 -12.58 1.80
C PRO A 175 0.98 -12.78 1.56
N SER A 176 1.62 -11.75 1.01
CA SER A 176 3.05 -11.68 0.73
C SER A 176 3.58 -10.27 0.95
N PRO A 177 3.49 -9.72 2.18
CA PRO A 177 4.02 -8.41 2.51
C PRO A 177 5.55 -8.37 2.47
N ILE A 178 6.11 -7.21 2.10
CA ILE A 178 7.56 -6.94 2.19
C ILE A 178 7.91 -6.55 3.63
N TYR A 179 7.58 -7.45 4.55
CA TYR A 179 7.76 -7.28 5.99
C TYR A 179 8.17 -8.63 6.60
N PRO A 180 9.47 -8.97 6.53
CA PRO A 180 9.99 -10.21 7.09
C PRO A 180 9.96 -10.17 8.62
N MET A 181 10.11 -11.35 9.25
CA MET A 181 10.08 -11.45 10.71
C MET A 181 11.32 -10.76 11.29
N PRO A 182 11.16 -9.75 12.17
CA PRO A 182 12.31 -9.12 12.81
C PRO A 182 13.02 -10.10 13.75
N THR A 183 14.31 -9.90 14.00
CA THR A 183 15.09 -10.73 14.92
C THR A 183 14.92 -10.28 16.37
N LEU A 184 15.23 -11.17 17.32
CA LEU A 184 15.32 -10.87 18.76
C LEU A 184 16.72 -10.38 19.17
N THR A 185 17.56 -9.98 18.20
CA THR A 185 18.89 -9.44 18.47
C THR A 185 18.80 -8.28 19.46
N LYS A 186 19.60 -8.34 20.52
CA LYS A 186 19.62 -7.32 21.58
C LYS A 186 19.93 -5.94 20.94
N PRO A 187 19.11 -4.91 21.23
CA PRO A 187 19.35 -3.56 20.72
C PRO A 187 20.62 -2.96 21.33
N ILE A 188 21.18 -1.95 20.65
CA ILE A 188 22.23 -1.11 21.23
C ILE A 188 21.67 -0.42 22.49
N PRO A 189 22.41 -0.45 23.62
CA PRO A 189 21.99 0.21 24.87
C PRO A 189 21.61 1.67 24.65
N PHE A 190 20.60 2.14 25.39
CA PHE A 190 20.04 3.49 25.24
C PHE A 190 21.10 4.60 25.25
N LYS A 191 22.05 4.52 26.20
CA LYS A 191 23.13 5.50 26.38
C LYS A 191 24.22 5.45 25.30
N GLN A 192 24.26 4.39 24.48
CA GLN A 192 25.24 4.21 23.38
C GLN A 192 24.68 4.62 22.01
N ARG A 193 23.42 5.08 21.95
CA ARG A 193 22.83 5.58 20.70
C ARG A 193 23.34 6.97 20.40
N LEU A 194 23.65 7.22 19.14
CA LEU A 194 24.32 8.42 18.66
C LEU A 194 23.34 9.52 18.25
N GLY A 195 22.09 9.17 17.94
CA GLY A 195 21.08 10.14 17.52
C GLY A 195 19.68 9.81 18.01
N ASN A 196 18.81 10.81 17.97
CA ASN A 196 17.41 10.66 18.38
C ASN A 196 16.58 10.11 17.23
N VAL A 197 16.28 10.91 16.19
CA VAL A 197 15.37 10.53 15.11
C VAL A 197 16.09 10.40 13.78
N LEU A 198 15.94 9.24 13.11
CA LEU A 198 16.47 8.97 11.78
C LEU A 198 15.38 9.02 10.70
N ALA A 199 15.68 9.66 9.56
CA ALA A 199 14.89 9.60 8.35
C ALA A 199 15.74 9.15 7.14
N VAL A 200 15.21 8.19 6.36
CA VAL A 200 15.85 7.69 5.13
C VAL A 200 14.79 7.61 4.03
N PHE A 201 14.44 8.77 3.46
CA PHE A 201 13.42 8.94 2.42
C PHE A 201 14.02 9.47 1.12
N SER A 202 13.83 8.75 0.01
CA SER A 202 14.29 9.20 -1.32
C SER A 202 13.16 9.61 -2.26
N LYS A 203 11.90 9.30 -1.94
CA LYS A 203 10.71 9.69 -2.71
C LYS A 203 9.94 10.76 -1.92
N CYS A 204 10.03 12.03 -2.28
CA CYS A 204 9.50 13.11 -1.44
C CYS A 204 8.01 13.35 -1.70
N GLU A 205 7.18 12.44 -1.21
CA GLU A 205 5.73 12.63 -1.15
C GLU A 205 5.40 13.86 -0.29
N VAL A 206 4.52 14.72 -0.81
CA VAL A 206 4.32 16.10 -0.36
C VAL A 206 3.90 16.17 1.10
N VAL A 207 2.85 15.45 1.49
CA VAL A 207 2.28 15.52 2.86
C VAL A 207 3.26 14.93 3.87
N ARG A 208 3.88 13.79 3.55
CA ARG A 208 4.89 13.16 4.39
C ARG A 208 6.11 14.05 4.63
N THR A 209 6.57 14.72 3.57
CA THR A 209 7.73 15.60 3.64
C THR A 209 7.40 16.85 4.47
N GLU A 210 6.19 17.40 4.32
CA GLU A 210 5.74 18.53 5.15
C GLU A 210 5.60 18.14 6.63
N TYR A 211 5.04 16.97 6.94
CA TYR A 211 4.96 16.50 8.32
C TYR A 211 6.36 16.41 8.96
N MET A 212 7.32 15.84 8.22
CA MET A 212 8.71 15.76 8.68
C MET A 212 9.33 17.15 8.88
N ARG A 213 9.07 18.09 7.97
CA ARG A 213 9.54 19.49 8.09
C ARG A 213 9.02 20.17 9.36
N GLN A 214 7.75 19.99 9.68
CA GLN A 214 7.12 20.54 10.89
C GLN A 214 7.67 19.85 12.15
N LEU A 215 7.84 18.54 12.13
CA LEU A 215 8.43 17.77 13.24
C LEU A 215 9.85 18.23 13.56
N MET A 216 10.65 18.57 12.54
CA MET A 216 12.02 19.08 12.67
C MET A 216 12.11 20.40 13.46
N LEU A 217 11.01 21.13 13.66
CA LEU A 217 10.98 22.33 14.51
C LEU A 217 10.99 21.99 16.01
N TYR A 218 10.63 20.76 16.38
CA TYR A 218 10.39 20.36 17.77
C TYR A 218 11.30 19.22 18.24
N THR A 219 11.95 18.50 17.32
CA THR A 219 12.94 17.48 17.65
C THR A 219 13.97 17.34 16.54
N GLU A 220 15.20 16.95 16.90
CA GLU A 220 16.26 16.75 15.91
C GLU A 220 15.98 15.50 15.06
N VAL A 221 15.82 15.71 13.76
CA VAL A 221 15.71 14.64 12.77
C VAL A 221 16.93 14.67 11.85
N HIS A 222 17.67 13.58 11.83
CA HIS A 222 18.75 13.34 10.87
C HIS A 222 18.19 12.68 9.61
N SER A 223 18.16 13.42 8.50
CA SER A 223 17.73 12.92 7.20
C SER A 223 18.93 12.67 6.28
N TYR A 224 19.13 11.39 5.94
CA TYR A 224 20.16 10.93 5.01
C TYR A 224 19.63 10.66 3.60
N GLY A 225 18.30 10.54 3.47
CA GLY A 225 17.66 10.39 2.17
C GLY A 225 17.61 11.71 1.39
N SER A 226 17.09 11.67 0.18
CA SER A 226 16.96 12.87 -0.67
C SER A 226 15.99 13.93 -0.12
N CYS A 227 15.04 13.54 0.74
CA CYS A 227 14.02 14.45 1.26
C CYS A 227 14.51 15.19 2.50
N LEU A 228 14.50 16.53 2.46
CA LEU A 228 15.02 17.43 3.52
C LEU A 228 16.39 16.97 4.05
N LYS A 229 17.27 16.56 3.14
CA LYS A 229 18.59 16.00 3.50
C LYS A 229 19.39 17.00 4.34
N ASN A 230 19.89 16.57 5.48
CA ASN A 230 20.71 17.37 6.39
C ASN A 230 21.90 16.60 7.01
N ARG A 231 22.12 15.36 6.56
CA ARG A 231 23.27 14.52 6.89
C ARG A 231 23.81 13.84 5.64
N ASP A 232 25.12 13.68 5.60
CA ASP A 232 25.86 12.93 4.57
C ASP A 232 26.40 11.61 5.12
N GLY A 233 26.96 10.77 4.24
CA GLY A 233 27.66 9.54 4.64
C GLY A 233 26.83 8.25 4.55
N LEU A 234 25.57 8.31 4.09
CA LEU A 234 24.85 7.11 3.66
C LEU A 234 25.10 6.88 2.16
N ILE A 235 25.55 5.68 1.81
CA ILE A 235 25.72 5.28 0.42
C ILE A 235 24.38 5.41 -0.34
N GLY A 236 24.42 5.75 -1.63
CA GLY A 236 23.22 5.79 -2.46
C GLY A 236 22.58 4.42 -2.65
N LEU A 237 21.30 4.38 -3.06
CA LEU A 237 20.52 3.16 -3.27
C LEU A 237 21.22 2.12 -4.18
N TYR A 238 21.90 2.62 -5.21
CA TYR A 238 22.62 1.80 -6.20
C TYR A 238 24.14 1.79 -5.97
N GLY A 239 24.62 2.31 -4.85
CA GLY A 239 26.05 2.29 -4.54
C GLY A 239 26.54 0.87 -4.28
N GLN A 240 27.71 0.56 -4.83
CA GLN A 240 28.33 -0.75 -4.74
C GLN A 240 29.68 -0.69 -4.03
N VAL A 241 30.00 -1.75 -3.29
CA VAL A 241 31.34 -2.01 -2.75
C VAL A 241 31.70 -3.43 -3.17
N ASN A 242 32.86 -3.59 -3.81
CA ASN A 242 33.33 -4.87 -4.36
C ASN A 242 32.28 -5.56 -5.26
N GLY A 243 31.59 -4.79 -6.11
CA GLY A 243 30.56 -5.28 -7.03
C GLY A 243 29.22 -5.69 -6.40
N LYS A 244 29.04 -5.51 -5.07
CA LYS A 244 27.79 -5.81 -4.36
C LYS A 244 27.05 -4.50 -4.03
N TYR A 245 25.74 -4.45 -4.27
CA TYR A 245 24.89 -3.39 -3.72
C TYR A 245 24.82 -3.49 -2.18
N VAL A 246 25.24 -2.44 -1.48
CA VAL A 246 25.38 -2.46 0.01
C VAL A 246 24.48 -1.46 0.74
N PHE A 247 23.61 -0.73 0.02
CA PHE A 247 22.72 0.26 0.63
C PHE A 247 21.94 -0.26 1.82
N LYS A 248 21.32 -1.43 1.69
CA LYS A 248 20.51 -2.04 2.75
C LYS A 248 21.36 -2.34 3.99
N ASP A 249 22.54 -2.93 3.80
CA ASP A 249 23.45 -3.30 4.89
C ASP A 249 23.88 -2.03 5.67
N TYR A 250 24.29 -0.98 4.96
CA TYR A 250 24.70 0.30 5.57
C TYR A 250 23.54 1.03 6.25
N LYS A 251 22.35 1.05 5.62
CA LYS A 251 21.14 1.62 6.21
C LYS A 251 20.79 0.92 7.52
N LEU A 252 20.86 -0.41 7.57
CA LEU A 252 20.58 -1.18 8.78
C LEU A 252 21.60 -0.86 9.89
N VAL A 253 22.90 -0.85 9.57
CA VAL A 253 23.94 -0.46 10.54
C VAL A 253 23.69 0.93 11.09
N LEU A 254 23.44 1.92 10.22
CA LEU A 254 23.14 3.29 10.63
C LEU A 254 21.90 3.34 11.55
N THR A 255 20.83 2.65 11.18
CA THR A 255 19.55 2.67 11.91
C THR A 255 19.71 2.17 13.36
N ARG A 256 20.60 1.20 13.63
CA ARG A 256 20.85 0.67 14.98
C ARG A 256 21.32 1.74 15.98
N PHE A 257 21.96 2.81 15.50
CA PHE A 257 22.51 3.87 16.35
C PHE A 257 21.52 5.01 16.65
N TYR A 258 20.29 4.94 16.15
CA TYR A 258 19.25 5.94 16.43
C TYR A 258 18.19 5.38 17.36
N LYS A 259 17.65 6.20 18.27
CA LYS A 259 16.55 5.81 19.16
C LYS A 259 15.27 5.56 18.37
N PHE A 260 14.97 6.44 17.41
CA PHE A 260 13.75 6.43 16.62
C PHE A 260 14.05 6.39 15.13
N SER A 261 13.16 5.77 14.37
CA SER A 261 13.19 5.82 12.91
C SER A 261 11.84 6.22 12.37
N LEU A 262 11.82 7.22 11.50
CA LEU A 262 10.61 7.61 10.80
C LEU A 262 10.24 6.52 9.80
N VAL A 263 9.14 5.83 10.09
CA VAL A 263 8.54 4.78 9.25
C VAL A 263 7.28 5.35 8.64
N PHE A 264 7.47 6.29 7.72
CA PHE A 264 6.37 6.95 7.04
C PHE A 264 6.17 6.32 5.66
N MET A 265 5.06 5.63 5.49
CA MET A 265 4.67 5.00 4.22
C MET A 265 4.47 6.05 3.13
N ASN A 266 4.60 5.64 1.87
CA ASN A 266 4.39 6.57 0.75
C ASN A 266 2.94 7.03 0.65
N GLN A 267 1.97 6.20 1.03
CA GLN A 267 0.54 6.49 1.05
C GLN A 267 -0.12 5.65 2.16
N ASP A 268 -1.31 6.03 2.59
CA ASP A 268 -2.04 5.41 3.72
C ASP A 268 -2.96 4.26 3.30
N CYS A 269 -2.68 3.64 2.15
CA CYS A 269 -3.50 2.59 1.56
C CYS A 269 -3.62 1.39 2.49
N ASP A 270 -4.81 0.80 2.56
CA ASP A 270 -5.10 -0.40 3.36
C ASP A 270 -4.00 -1.45 3.25
N TYR A 271 -3.48 -1.87 4.40
CA TYR A 271 -2.41 -2.85 4.57
C TYR A 271 -1.05 -2.50 3.94
N PHE A 272 -0.87 -1.33 3.32
CA PHE A 272 0.40 -1.00 2.69
C PHE A 272 1.48 -0.70 3.74
N VAL A 273 2.35 -1.68 3.95
CA VAL A 273 3.51 -1.62 4.84
C VAL A 273 4.73 -2.14 4.07
N ASP A 274 5.77 -1.33 4.00
CA ASP A 274 7.03 -1.70 3.34
C ASP A 274 8.15 -2.03 4.33
N ASP A 275 9.34 -2.26 3.77
CA ASP A 275 10.51 -2.73 4.49
C ASP A 275 10.99 -1.79 5.61
N ARG A 276 10.54 -0.52 5.66
CA ARG A 276 10.98 0.44 6.67
C ARG A 276 10.57 0.02 8.07
N LEU A 277 9.39 -0.60 8.22
CA LEU A 277 8.93 -1.11 9.51
C LEU A 277 9.86 -2.21 10.01
N TYR A 278 10.17 -3.19 9.15
CA TYR A 278 11.10 -4.26 9.47
C TYR A 278 12.49 -3.70 9.80
N HIS A 279 13.02 -2.78 8.99
CA HIS A 279 14.34 -2.20 9.21
C HIS A 279 14.47 -1.53 10.58
N ALA A 280 13.45 -0.80 11.03
CA ALA A 280 13.44 -0.17 12.36
C ALA A 280 13.34 -1.22 13.48
N LEU A 281 12.35 -2.11 13.42
CA LEU A 281 12.13 -3.14 14.45
C LEU A 281 13.32 -4.11 14.58
N ASP A 282 13.88 -4.57 13.46
CA ASP A 282 14.99 -5.52 13.44
C ASP A 282 16.24 -4.92 14.10
N THR A 283 16.54 -3.65 13.79
CA THR A 283 17.68 -2.92 14.35
C THR A 283 17.47 -2.43 15.78
N GLY A 284 16.24 -2.54 16.29
CA GLY A 284 15.85 -2.09 17.63
C GLY A 284 15.73 -0.58 17.75
N SER A 285 15.54 0.13 16.64
CA SER A 285 15.11 1.54 16.62
C SER A 285 13.59 1.61 16.67
N VAL A 286 13.03 2.40 17.59
CA VAL A 286 11.58 2.48 17.78
C VAL A 286 10.93 3.15 16.56
N PRO A 287 10.01 2.48 15.84
CA PRO A 287 9.34 3.06 14.68
C PRO A 287 8.40 4.20 15.08
N VAL A 288 8.54 5.34 14.42
CA VAL A 288 7.57 6.45 14.45
C VAL A 288 6.77 6.39 13.16
N TYR A 289 5.50 5.98 13.27
CA TYR A 289 4.73 5.39 12.18
C TYR A 289 3.66 6.31 11.61
N MET A 290 3.69 6.48 10.28
CA MET A 290 2.66 7.12 9.46
C MET A 290 2.26 6.15 8.34
N GLY A 291 0.98 5.80 8.23
CA GLY A 291 0.53 4.82 7.26
C GLY A 291 -0.91 4.35 7.49
N THR A 292 -1.18 3.14 7.02
CA THR A 292 -2.50 2.49 7.17
C THR A 292 -2.92 2.34 8.64
N ASN A 293 -4.22 2.49 8.89
CA ASN A 293 -4.82 2.16 10.19
C ASN A 293 -4.85 0.64 10.49
N LYS A 294 -4.49 -0.21 9.52
CA LYS A 294 -4.38 -1.67 9.66
C LYS A 294 -3.05 -2.14 10.25
N ILE A 295 -2.17 -1.21 10.67
CA ILE A 295 -0.82 -1.53 11.15
C ILE A 295 -0.80 -2.54 12.30
N ASP A 296 -1.83 -2.57 13.15
CA ASP A 296 -1.90 -3.51 14.27
C ASP A 296 -1.95 -4.99 13.83
N GLU A 297 -2.46 -5.27 12.63
CA GLU A 297 -2.46 -6.62 12.07
C GLU A 297 -1.06 -7.09 11.65
N PHE A 298 -0.10 -6.18 11.52
CA PHE A 298 1.33 -6.46 11.30
C PHE A 298 2.13 -6.54 12.60
N LEU A 299 1.52 -6.29 13.75
CA LEU A 299 2.17 -6.23 15.06
C LEU A 299 1.58 -7.28 16.01
N PRO A 300 1.73 -8.58 15.72
CA PRO A 300 1.10 -9.64 16.49
C PRO A 300 1.78 -9.82 17.86
N GLY A 301 1.05 -10.42 18.81
CA GLY A 301 1.56 -10.77 20.12
C GLY A 301 2.17 -9.58 20.86
N ASN A 302 3.43 -9.71 21.28
CA ASN A 302 4.14 -8.69 22.07
C ASN A 302 4.59 -7.47 21.25
N LEU A 303 4.43 -7.48 19.91
CA LEU A 303 4.77 -6.32 19.06
C LEU A 303 3.72 -5.20 19.09
N LYS A 304 2.53 -5.42 19.67
CA LYS A 304 1.42 -4.44 19.67
C LYS A 304 1.81 -3.04 20.15
N ASN A 305 2.75 -2.96 21.10
CA ASN A 305 3.20 -1.70 21.70
C ASN A 305 4.61 -1.32 21.24
N SER A 306 5.07 -1.84 20.09
CA SER A 306 6.45 -1.65 19.63
C SER A 306 6.67 -0.40 18.76
N ILE A 307 5.60 0.34 18.46
CA ILE A 307 5.64 1.53 17.58
C ILE A 307 4.96 2.73 18.22
N ILE A 308 5.34 3.93 17.78
CA ILE A 308 4.69 5.20 18.10
C ILE A 308 3.84 5.60 16.89
N LYS A 309 2.51 5.61 17.01
CA LYS A 309 1.62 5.98 15.89
C LYS A 309 1.38 7.48 15.90
N LEU A 310 1.51 8.11 14.74
CA LEU A 310 1.21 9.55 14.60
C LEU A 310 -0.25 9.89 14.91
N THR A 311 -1.17 8.94 14.71
CA THR A 311 -2.61 9.11 14.98
C THR A 311 -2.91 9.40 16.45
N ASP A 312 -1.98 9.07 17.34
CA ASP A 312 -2.14 9.24 18.79
C ASP A 312 -1.82 10.69 19.23
N PHE A 313 -1.37 11.54 18.30
CA PHE A 313 -0.97 12.93 18.56
C PHE A 313 -1.84 13.92 17.77
N ASN A 314 -2.03 15.12 18.31
CA ASN A 314 -2.78 16.19 17.67
C ASN A 314 -1.95 17.08 16.75
N SER A 315 -0.63 17.02 16.84
CA SER A 315 0.25 17.81 15.99
C SER A 315 1.68 17.23 15.93
N PRO A 316 2.48 17.63 14.92
CA PRO A 316 3.93 17.36 14.91
C PRO A 316 4.65 17.89 16.16
N LYS A 317 4.15 18.97 16.78
CA LYS A 317 4.69 19.52 18.04
C LYS A 317 4.57 18.54 19.19
N GLU A 318 3.35 18.03 19.43
CA GLU A 318 3.09 17.08 20.51
C GLU A 318 3.90 15.79 20.33
N LEU A 319 4.02 15.31 19.09
CA LEU A 319 4.91 14.19 18.76
C LEU A 319 6.38 14.53 19.07
N GLY A 320 6.88 15.70 18.66
CA GLY A 320 8.25 16.11 18.93
C GLY A 320 8.57 16.19 20.43
N GLU A 321 7.66 16.77 21.21
CA GLU A 321 7.75 16.83 22.68
C GLU A 321 7.79 15.43 23.29
N TYR A 322 6.94 14.51 22.83
CA TYR A 322 6.93 13.12 23.28
C TYR A 322 8.22 12.36 22.94
N LEU A 323 8.76 12.55 21.73
CA LEU A 323 10.03 11.94 21.32
C LEU A 323 11.19 12.49 22.16
N ASN A 324 11.19 13.78 22.50
CA ASN A 324 12.20 14.36 23.38
C ASN A 324 12.10 13.77 24.79
N TYR A 325 10.89 13.62 25.36
CA TYR A 325 10.67 12.94 26.63
C TYR A 325 11.24 11.52 26.63
N LEU A 326 10.88 10.70 25.63
CA LEU A 326 11.39 9.33 25.52
C LEU A 326 12.91 9.29 25.30
N SER A 327 13.47 10.27 24.58
CA SER A 327 14.92 10.35 24.37
C SER A 327 15.71 10.63 25.66
N GLN A 328 15.05 11.09 26.71
CA GLN A 328 15.66 11.38 28.01
C GLN A 328 15.24 10.38 29.09
N ASN A 329 14.27 9.50 28.80
CA ASN A 329 13.73 8.52 29.73
C ASN A 329 13.94 7.09 29.21
N GLU A 330 15.04 6.46 29.64
CA GLU A 330 15.41 5.10 29.25
C GLU A 330 14.33 4.06 29.60
N THR A 331 13.70 4.19 30.78
CA THR A 331 12.65 3.28 31.24
C THR A 331 11.43 3.32 30.34
N ALA A 332 10.94 4.53 30.02
CA ALA A 332 9.80 4.71 29.13
C ALA A 332 10.11 4.26 27.70
N TYR A 333 11.30 4.61 27.18
CA TYR A 333 11.76 4.18 25.87
C TYR A 333 11.83 2.65 25.75
N ASN A 334 12.37 1.97 26.75
CA ASN A 334 12.56 0.52 26.71
C ASN A 334 11.24 -0.27 26.73
N GLN A 335 10.09 0.34 27.08
CA GLN A 335 8.79 -0.32 26.95
C GLN A 335 8.47 -0.71 25.50
N TYR A 336 8.87 0.12 24.53
CA TYR A 336 8.71 -0.18 23.10
C TYR A 336 9.57 -1.35 22.60
N LEU A 337 10.62 -1.70 23.35
CA LEU A 337 11.59 -2.74 22.99
C LEU A 337 11.46 -4.01 23.85
N LEU A 338 10.46 -4.08 24.75
CA LEU A 338 10.28 -5.21 25.66
C LEU A 338 10.13 -6.56 24.92
N TRP A 339 9.56 -6.55 23.72
CA TRP A 339 9.43 -7.75 22.87
C TRP A 339 10.79 -8.35 22.46
N LYS A 340 11.88 -7.57 22.45
CA LYS A 340 13.24 -8.08 22.16
C LYS A 340 13.72 -9.08 23.22
N THR A 341 13.25 -8.96 24.46
CA THR A 341 13.64 -9.85 25.57
C THR A 341 12.55 -10.86 25.90
N THR A 342 11.28 -10.47 25.82
CA THR A 342 10.12 -11.34 26.10
C THR A 342 9.72 -12.24 24.92
N GLY A 343 10.29 -12.00 23.74
CA GLY A 343 9.93 -12.69 22.51
C GLY A 343 8.59 -12.20 21.93
N PHE A 344 8.11 -12.87 20.90
CA PHE A 344 6.89 -12.47 20.16
C PHE A 344 5.58 -12.89 20.83
N GLY A 345 5.62 -13.82 21.79
CA GLY A 345 4.41 -14.51 22.27
C GLY A 345 3.82 -15.46 21.23
N ASP A 346 2.54 -15.80 21.37
CA ASP A 346 1.81 -16.58 20.36
C ASP A 346 1.37 -15.68 19.19
N ILE A 347 1.79 -16.07 18.00
CA ILE A 347 1.49 -15.39 16.73
C ILE A 347 0.83 -16.33 15.71
N SER A 348 0.65 -17.61 16.06
CA SER A 348 0.25 -18.68 15.14
C SER A 348 -1.12 -18.46 14.50
N ASN A 349 -2.04 -17.85 15.25
CA ASN A 349 -3.40 -17.54 14.78
C ASN A 349 -3.50 -16.25 13.95
N THR A 350 -2.40 -15.56 13.69
CA THR A 350 -2.39 -14.31 12.91
C THR A 350 -1.97 -14.55 11.46
N THR A 351 -2.51 -13.78 10.53
CA THR A 351 -2.10 -13.88 9.12
C THR A 351 -0.63 -13.55 8.92
N ILE A 352 -0.12 -12.50 9.57
CA ILE A 352 1.30 -12.15 9.50
C ILE A 352 2.19 -13.22 10.15
N GLY A 353 1.73 -13.88 11.22
CA GLY A 353 2.46 -15.00 11.82
C GLY A 353 2.57 -16.20 10.89
N ARG A 354 1.51 -16.53 10.15
CA ARG A 354 1.53 -17.56 9.08
C ARG A 354 2.47 -17.17 7.93
N TRP A 355 2.54 -15.88 7.59
CA TRP A 355 3.49 -15.38 6.61
C TRP A 355 4.95 -15.55 7.07
N TRP A 356 5.24 -15.24 8.34
CA TRP A 356 6.59 -15.37 8.90
C TRP A 356 7.03 -16.82 9.13
N LYS A 357 6.08 -17.70 9.48
CA LYS A 357 6.33 -19.11 9.73
C LYS A 357 5.41 -19.95 8.83
N PRO A 358 5.63 -19.93 7.50
CA PRO A 358 4.75 -20.63 6.58
C PRO A 358 4.97 -22.13 6.68
N LYS A 359 3.88 -22.90 6.78
CA LYS A 359 3.91 -24.36 6.71
C LYS A 359 4.37 -24.87 5.35
N TYR A 360 3.95 -24.17 4.28
CA TYR A 360 4.32 -24.47 2.90
C TYR A 360 4.76 -23.19 2.17
N PRO A 361 5.69 -23.25 1.21
CA PRO A 361 6.04 -22.11 0.37
C PRO A 361 4.82 -21.53 -0.35
N LEU A 362 4.90 -20.25 -0.70
CA LEU A 362 3.80 -19.48 -1.30
C LEU A 362 3.14 -20.21 -2.48
N PHE A 363 3.93 -20.68 -3.46
CA PHE A 363 3.36 -21.32 -4.64
C PHE A 363 2.85 -22.75 -4.40
N CYS A 364 3.31 -23.45 -3.36
CA CYS A 364 2.62 -24.67 -2.94
C CYS A 364 1.21 -24.36 -2.40
N GLN A 365 1.06 -23.31 -1.59
CA GLN A 365 -0.25 -22.87 -1.11
C GLN A 365 -1.18 -22.50 -2.28
N VAL A 366 -0.64 -21.88 -3.33
CA VAL A 366 -1.39 -21.62 -4.57
C VAL A 366 -1.89 -22.91 -5.21
N CYS A 367 -1.02 -23.91 -5.40
CA CYS A 367 -1.47 -25.21 -5.92
C CYS A 367 -2.50 -25.90 -5.01
N MET A 368 -2.34 -25.82 -3.69
CA MET A 368 -3.32 -26.39 -2.74
C MET A 368 -4.69 -25.73 -2.90
N ARG A 369 -4.73 -24.42 -3.13
CA ARG A 369 -5.95 -23.66 -3.43
C ARG A 369 -6.55 -24.05 -4.78
N LEU A 370 -5.74 -24.17 -5.82
CA LEU A 370 -6.19 -24.61 -7.16
C LEU A 370 -6.79 -26.01 -7.08
N ALA A 371 -6.16 -26.92 -6.33
CA ALA A 371 -6.65 -28.28 -6.16
C ALA A 371 -7.97 -28.35 -5.40
N GLN A 372 -8.17 -27.46 -4.41
CA GLN A 372 -9.41 -27.35 -3.64
C GLN A 372 -10.53 -26.63 -4.40
N GLY A 373 -10.20 -25.79 -5.39
CA GLY A 373 -11.15 -24.93 -6.10
C GLY A 373 -11.54 -23.69 -5.30
N GLY A 374 -12.73 -23.14 -5.53
CA GLY A 374 -13.30 -21.97 -4.82
C GLY A 374 -12.81 -20.60 -5.31
N LEU A 375 -12.46 -20.50 -6.59
CA LEU A 375 -11.90 -19.31 -7.23
C LEU A 375 -12.91 -18.16 -7.28
N HIS A 376 -12.42 -16.92 -7.22
CA HIS A 376 -13.28 -15.74 -7.40
C HIS A 376 -13.71 -15.62 -8.85
N ALA A 377 -14.92 -15.12 -9.10
CA ALA A 377 -15.37 -14.80 -10.47
C ALA A 377 -14.66 -13.56 -11.05
N GLY A 378 -14.08 -12.74 -10.17
CA GLY A 378 -13.35 -11.51 -10.43
C GLY A 378 -12.90 -10.93 -9.08
N LEU A 379 -11.81 -10.18 -9.06
CA LEU A 379 -11.38 -9.45 -7.86
C LEU A 379 -12.08 -8.10 -7.77
N ASP A 380 -12.35 -7.65 -6.54
CA ASP A 380 -12.76 -6.28 -6.28
C ASP A 380 -11.63 -5.29 -6.66
N PRO A 381 -11.93 -4.05 -7.06
CA PRO A 381 -10.92 -3.02 -7.23
C PRO A 381 -10.21 -2.68 -5.91
N ASP A 382 -8.88 -2.62 -5.91
CA ASP A 382 -8.10 -2.10 -4.78
C ASP A 382 -7.94 -0.59 -4.99
N VAL A 383 -8.66 0.20 -4.21
CA VAL A 383 -8.72 1.67 -4.36
C VAL A 383 -8.11 2.32 -3.13
N CYS A 384 -7.25 3.31 -3.38
CA CYS A 384 -6.65 4.11 -2.34
C CYS A 384 -6.65 5.58 -2.76
N LYS A 385 -7.17 6.44 -1.90
CA LYS A 385 -7.09 7.88 -2.09
C LYS A 385 -5.71 8.35 -1.65
N PRO A 386 -5.02 9.19 -2.45
CA PRO A 386 -3.80 9.85 -1.98
C PRO A 386 -4.09 10.63 -0.70
N ARG A 387 -3.16 10.58 0.25
CA ARG A 387 -3.29 11.33 1.50
C ARG A 387 -3.29 12.85 1.26
N THR A 388 -3.92 13.57 2.17
CA THR A 388 -4.01 15.03 2.19
C THR A 388 -3.35 15.59 3.44
N TYR A 389 -3.11 16.91 3.47
CA TYR A 389 -2.60 17.60 4.66
C TYR A 389 -3.52 17.42 5.87
N LEU A 390 -4.85 17.48 5.65
CA LEU A 390 -5.84 17.39 6.72
C LEU A 390 -5.85 16.01 7.39
N ASP A 391 -5.59 14.94 6.64
CA ASP A 391 -5.51 13.57 7.19
C ASP A 391 -4.45 13.46 8.29
N TRP A 392 -3.43 14.32 8.26
CA TRP A 392 -2.33 14.37 9.23
C TRP A 392 -2.28 15.67 10.03
N LYS A 393 -3.43 16.35 10.16
CA LYS A 393 -3.59 17.58 10.97
C LYS A 393 -2.60 18.68 10.58
N LEU A 394 -2.26 18.77 9.29
CA LEU A 394 -1.40 19.79 8.73
C LEU A 394 -2.23 20.85 8.00
N HIS A 395 -1.69 22.08 7.96
CA HIS A 395 -2.17 23.13 7.07
C HIS A 395 -1.35 23.12 5.77
N PRO A 396 -1.97 23.32 4.60
CA PRO A 396 -1.24 23.51 3.37
C PRO A 396 -0.28 24.71 3.50
N PRO A 397 0.95 24.62 2.98
CA PRO A 397 1.93 25.71 3.08
C PRO A 397 1.50 26.99 2.34
N TYR A 398 0.53 26.90 1.43
CA TYR A 398 -0.07 28.02 0.70
C TYR A 398 -1.58 28.05 0.93
N ASP A 399 -2.00 28.37 2.15
CA ASP A 399 -3.39 28.76 2.35
C ASP A 399 -3.60 30.19 1.81
N SER A 400 -4.36 30.30 0.73
CA SER A 400 -4.76 31.57 0.09
C SER A 400 -5.44 32.57 1.04
N SER A 401 -5.91 32.10 2.21
CA SER A 401 -6.42 32.97 3.28
C SER A 401 -5.36 33.91 3.87
N SER A 402 -4.07 33.54 3.79
CA SER A 402 -2.94 34.37 4.24
C SER A 402 -2.59 35.51 3.26
N LEU A 403 -2.82 35.31 1.96
CA LEU A 403 -2.64 36.34 0.93
C LEU A 403 -3.77 37.39 0.94
N LEU A 404 -4.97 37.01 1.37
CA LEU A 404 -6.08 37.94 1.55
C LEU A 404 -5.92 38.84 2.77
N LYS A 405 -5.17 38.40 3.80
CA LYS A 405 -4.91 39.23 5.00
C LYS A 405 -3.83 40.29 4.79
N SER A 406 -3.03 40.22 3.73
CA SER A 406 -1.97 41.21 3.44
C SER A 406 -2.36 42.27 2.41
N SER A 407 -3.64 42.34 1.99
CA SER A 407 -4.10 43.29 0.95
C SER A 407 -4.99 44.42 1.45
N HIS A 408 -5.07 44.64 2.77
CA HIS A 408 -5.62 45.88 3.34
C HIS A 408 -4.50 46.84 3.74
N THR A 409 -3.78 47.35 2.75
CA THR A 409 -3.06 48.62 2.87
C THR A 409 -3.77 49.64 1.99
N GLU A 410 -4.17 50.75 2.62
CA GLU A 410 -4.88 51.88 2.00
C GLU A 410 -4.25 52.30 0.67
N GLN A 411 -5.00 52.14 -0.42
CA GLN A 411 -4.69 52.81 -1.68
C GLN A 411 -5.11 54.28 -1.59
N LYS A 412 -4.15 55.19 -1.44
CA LYS A 412 -4.35 56.60 -1.76
C LYS A 412 -4.49 56.76 -3.29
N PRO A 413 -5.49 57.51 -3.79
CA PRO A 413 -5.73 57.61 -5.23
C PRO A 413 -4.73 58.57 -5.88
N ILE A 414 -4.02 58.10 -6.90
CA ILE A 414 -3.21 58.94 -7.80
C ILE A 414 -4.14 59.49 -8.89
N LYS A 415 -4.30 60.81 -8.96
CA LYS A 415 -5.01 61.49 -10.06
C LYS A 415 -4.13 61.49 -11.31
N LEU A 416 -4.61 60.87 -12.39
CA LEU A 416 -4.00 60.99 -13.73
C LEU A 416 -4.73 62.11 -14.50
N LEU A 417 -3.97 63.14 -14.90
CA LEU A 417 -4.43 64.26 -15.72
C LEU A 417 -4.21 63.90 -17.20
N TYR A 418 -5.28 63.85 -18.00
CA TYR A 418 -5.21 63.62 -19.45
C TYR A 418 -5.21 64.96 -20.19
N ILE A 419 -4.17 65.25 -20.97
CA ILE A 419 -4.14 66.35 -21.94
C ILE A 419 -4.21 65.73 -23.33
N PHE A 420 -5.29 66.04 -24.06
CA PHE A 420 -5.47 65.69 -25.46
C PHE A 420 -4.89 66.79 -26.35
N VAL A 421 -4.04 66.43 -27.30
CA VAL A 421 -3.71 67.27 -28.46
C VAL A 421 -3.85 66.40 -29.72
N PHE A 422 -4.75 66.81 -30.60
CA PHE A 422 -4.97 66.25 -31.94
C PHE A 422 -4.21 67.08 -32.98
N ALA A 423 -3.40 66.43 -33.83
CA ALA A 423 -3.24 66.79 -35.25
C ALA A 423 -2.31 65.81 -36.00
N GLY A 424 -2.85 65.18 -37.05
CA GLY A 424 -2.20 65.08 -38.36
C GLY A 424 -1.06 64.06 -38.60
N ALA A 425 -1.41 63.04 -39.41
CA ALA A 425 -0.58 62.44 -40.48
C ALA A 425 0.44 61.31 -40.16
N VAL A 426 0.08 60.13 -40.70
CA VAL A 426 0.91 59.09 -41.37
C VAL A 426 1.62 58.00 -40.54
N PHE A 427 1.29 56.75 -40.93
CA PHE A 427 1.93 55.44 -40.77
C PHE A 427 3.42 55.46 -40.36
N THR A 428 3.96 54.57 -39.53
CA THR A 428 4.06 53.11 -39.71
C THR A 428 4.63 52.48 -38.42
N PHE A 429 4.30 51.21 -38.14
CA PHE A 429 4.90 50.40 -37.06
C PHE A 429 6.41 50.21 -37.23
N LEU A 430 7.16 50.37 -36.14
CA LEU A 430 8.55 49.91 -36.02
C LEU A 430 8.76 49.28 -34.64
N ILE A 431 8.86 47.95 -34.64
CA ILE A 431 9.39 47.15 -33.54
C ILE A 431 10.91 47.27 -33.60
N VAL A 432 11.53 47.73 -32.51
CA VAL A 432 12.98 47.67 -32.32
C VAL A 432 13.27 46.78 -31.11
N THR A 433 13.93 45.67 -31.40
CA THR A 433 14.58 44.77 -30.43
C THR A 433 16.07 45.04 -30.34
N LYS A 434 16.63 44.82 -29.13
CA LYS A 434 18.03 44.58 -28.70
C LYS A 434 18.43 45.60 -27.62
N GLY A 435 19.04 45.25 -26.49
CA GLY A 435 19.61 44.01 -25.98
C GLY A 435 20.73 44.33 -24.98
N ILE A 436 21.20 43.31 -24.25
CA ILE A 436 22.52 43.22 -23.56
C ILE A 436 22.54 44.01 -22.21
N THR A 437 22.97 43.51 -21.04
CA THR A 437 24.16 42.69 -20.71
C THR A 437 24.05 42.07 -19.30
N LEU A 438 24.62 40.87 -19.15
CA LEU A 438 25.03 40.23 -17.89
C LEU A 438 26.24 40.95 -17.26
N LEU A 439 26.34 40.93 -15.94
CA LEU A 439 27.61 41.06 -15.21
C LEU A 439 27.59 40.14 -13.98
N ASN A 440 28.52 39.19 -13.97
CA ASN A 440 28.93 38.39 -12.81
C ASN A 440 29.61 39.28 -11.76
N ASN A 441 29.61 38.85 -10.49
CA ASN A 441 30.84 38.81 -9.69
C ASN A 441 30.68 38.02 -8.37
N VAL A 442 31.67 37.14 -8.17
CA VAL A 442 32.28 36.54 -6.95
C VAL A 442 31.42 35.64 -6.06
#